data_AF-A0A7C6YZR5-F1
#
_entry.id   AF-A0A7C6YZR5-F1
#
_cell.length_a   1.000
_cell.length_b   1.000
_cell.length_c   1.000
_cell.angle_alpha   90.00
_cell.angle_beta   90.00
_cell.angle_gamma   90.00
#
_symmetry.space_group_name_H-M   'P 1'
#
loop_
_entity.id
_entity.type
_entity.pdbx_description
1 polymer ?
#
loop_
_entity_poly.entity_id
_entity_poly.type
_entity_poly.pdbx_seq_one_letter_code
_entity_poly.pdbx_strand_id
1 'polypeptide(L)' 'MELTSEMIKKKAKDLGIDVIGIGNIERYKNAPVLMNPKTYFPEAKSVIVVGMRIPRGSYRGIEEGT' A
#
# COMPACT_ATOMS: atom_id res chain seq x y z
N MET A 1 0.69 -24.05 -7.68
CA MET A 1 1.34 -22.88 -8.31
C MET A 1 1.70 -21.92 -7.19
N GLU A 2 2.95 -21.47 -7.12
CA GLU A 2 3.40 -20.52 -6.08
C GLU A 2 3.12 -19.09 -6.51
N LEU A 3 2.68 -18.22 -5.58
CA LEU A 3 2.35 -16.83 -5.87
C LEU A 3 3.64 -15.99 -5.95
N THR A 4 3.88 -15.33 -7.08
CA THR A 4 5.07 -14.47 -7.25
C THR A 4 4.75 -12.98 -7.18
N SER A 5 5.78 -12.17 -6.93
CA SER A 5 5.65 -10.71 -6.93
C SER A 5 5.24 -10.14 -8.30
N GLU A 6 5.62 -10.80 -9.40
CA GLU A 6 5.24 -10.39 -10.75
C GLU A 6 3.75 -10.61 -11.02
N MET A 7 3.19 -11.73 -10.55
CA MET A 7 1.75 -12.00 -10.65
C MET A 7 0.94 -10.92 -9.94
N ILE A 8 1.38 -10.52 -8.75
CA ILE A 8 0.74 -9.46 -7.96
C ILE A 8 0.84 -8.12 -8.68
N LYS A 9 2.02 -7.72 -9.17
CA LYS A 9 2.23 -6.46 -9.89
C LYS A 9 1.42 -6.41 -11.19
N LYS A 10 1.33 -7.51 -11.94
CA LYS A 10 0.49 -7.62 -13.14
C LYS A 10 -0.97 -7.40 -12.78
N LYS A 11 -1.48 -8.10 -11.76
CA LYS A 11 -2.86 -7.94 -11.31
C LYS A 11 -3.15 -6.52 -10.83
N ALA A 12 -2.21 -5.87 -10.15
CA ALA A 12 -2.36 -4.50 -9.69
C ALA A 12 -2.55 -3.52 -10.86
N LYS A 13 -1.76 -3.68 -11.93
CA LYS A 13 -1.92 -2.91 -13.17
C LYS A 13 -3.29 -3.12 -13.80
N ASP A 14 -3.75 -4.37 -13.89
CA ASP A 14 -5.06 -4.71 -14.45
C ASP A 14 -6.22 -4.11 -13.64
N LEU A 15 -6.03 -3.90 -12.33
CA LEU A 15 -7.00 -3.29 -11.42
C LEU A 15 -6.94 -1.75 -11.40
N GLY A 16 -6.00 -1.13 -12.12
CA GLY A 16 -5.84 0.33 -12.12
C GLY A 16 -5.16 0.91 -10.87
N ILE A 17 -4.39 0.10 -10.13
CA ILE A 17 -3.54 0.61 -9.05
C ILE A 17 -2.39 1.43 -9.66
N ASP A 18 -2.22 2.67 -9.21
CA ASP A 18 -1.24 3.59 -9.78
C ASP A 18 0.20 3.26 -9.38
N VAL A 19 0.41 2.84 -8.14
CA VAL A 19 1.73 2.40 -7.65
C VAL A 19 1.59 1.23 -6.67
N ILE A 20 2.52 0.30 -6.73
CA ILE A 20 2.58 -0.86 -5.83
C ILE A 20 4.00 -1.08 -5.31
N GLY A 21 4.11 -1.33 -4.01
CA GLY A 21 5.34 -1.74 -3.33
C GLY A 21 5.14 -3.09 -2.63
N ILE A 22 6.15 -3.96 -2.68
CA ILE A 22 6.15 -5.23 -1.96
C ILE A 22 7.46 -5.31 -1.18
N GLY A 23 7.38 -5.50 0.13
CA GLY A 23 8.54 -5.51 1.01
C GLY A 23 8.45 -6.54 2.13
N ASN A 24 9.60 -7.01 2.59
CA ASN A 24 9.70 -7.90 3.75
C ASN A 24 9.35 -7.15 5.05
N ILE A 25 8.77 -7.85 6.03
CA ILE A 25 8.20 -7.25 7.25
C ILE A 25 9.24 -6.52 8.12
N GLU A 26 10.52 -6.87 8.02
CA GLU A 26 11.61 -6.29 8.82
C GLU A 26 11.84 -4.81 8.51
N ARG A 27 11.35 -4.31 7.37
CA ARG A 27 11.34 -2.88 7.07
C ARG A 27 10.54 -2.07 8.10
N TYR A 28 9.59 -2.70 8.79
CA TYR A 28 8.75 -2.09 9.81
C TYR A 28 9.31 -2.24 11.24
N LYS A 29 10.55 -2.73 11.42
CA LYS A 29 11.13 -2.96 12.75
C LYS A 29 11.11 -1.73 13.67
N ASN A 30 11.23 -0.53 13.09
CA ASN A 30 11.24 0.76 13.79
C ASN A 30 9.93 1.53 13.62
N ALA A 31 8.90 0.92 13.03
CA ALA A 31 7.61 1.58 12.85
C ALA A 31 6.94 1.78 14.22
N PRO A 32 6.22 2.90 14.43
CA PRO A 32 5.37 3.08 15.60
C PRO A 32 4.42 1.90 15.79
N VAL A 33 4.08 1.56 17.03
CA VAL A 33 3.28 0.35 17.36
C VAL A 33 2.00 0.27 16.53
N LEU A 34 1.24 1.36 16.43
CA LEU A 34 -0.03 1.39 15.67
C LEU A 34 0.16 1.38 14.14
N MET A 35 1.38 1.61 13.65
CA MET A 35 1.73 1.58 12.23
C MET A 35 2.51 0.31 11.84
N ASN A 36 2.87 -0.53 12.82
CA ASN A 36 3.57 -1.77 12.57
C ASN A 36 2.57 -2.88 12.22
N PRO A 37 2.64 -3.49 11.02
CA PRO A 37 1.72 -4.54 10.62
C PRO A 37 1.71 -5.74 11.58
N LYS A 38 2.84 -6.01 12.27
CA LYS A 38 2.91 -7.09 13.27
C LYS A 38 2.03 -6.87 14.50
N THR A 39 1.60 -5.64 14.76
CA THR A 39 0.65 -5.34 15.84
C THR A 39 -0.72 -5.98 15.57
N TYR A 40 -1.13 -6.05 14.30
CA TYR A 40 -2.43 -6.59 13.90
C TYR A 40 -2.32 -8.00 13.33
N PHE A 41 -1.20 -8.32 12.69
CA PHE A 41 -0.92 -9.64 12.13
C PHE A 41 0.51 -10.08 12.49
N PRO A 42 0.72 -10.69 13.66
CA PRO A 42 2.06 -11.03 14.18
C PRO A 42 2.89 -11.93 13.24
N GLU A 43 2.22 -12.79 12.47
CA GLU A 43 2.84 -13.72 11.51
C GLU A 43 3.10 -13.10 10.12
N ALA A 44 2.85 -11.81 9.93
CA ALA A 44 3.12 -11.12 8.68
C ALA A 44 4.58 -11.34 8.23
N LYS A 45 4.76 -11.89 7.02
CA LYS A 45 6.08 -12.06 6.40
C LYS A 45 6.39 -10.92 5.43
N SER A 46 5.40 -10.44 4.71
CA SER A 46 5.58 -9.34 3.76
C SER A 46 4.40 -8.38 3.81
N VAL A 47 4.61 -7.19 3.28
CA VAL A 47 3.61 -6.13 3.19
C VAL A 47 3.51 -5.71 1.73
N ILE A 48 2.29 -5.69 1.22
CA ILE A 48 1.95 -5.15 -0.09
C ILE A 48 1.30 -3.80 0.14
N VAL A 49 1.92 -2.75 -0.37
CA VAL A 49 1.43 -1.37 -0.28
C VAL A 49 0.92 -0.97 -1.65
N VAL A 50 -0.26 -0.35 -1.70
CA VAL A 50 -0.83 0.20 -2.92
C VAL A 50 -1.04 1.70 -2.75
N GLY A 51 -0.81 2.45 -3.81
CA GLY A 51 -1.12 3.87 -3.88
C GLY A 51 -2.09 4.11 -5.02
N MET A 52 -3.07 4.97 -4.76
CA MET A 52 -4.02 5.46 -5.74
C MET A 52 -4.00 6.98 -5.75
N ARG A 53 -4.10 7.55 -6.94
CA ARG A 53 -4.25 8.99 -7.15
C ARG A 53 -5.63 9.40 -6.69
N ILE A 54 -5.67 10.44 -5.89
CA ILE A 54 -6.90 11.15 -5.56
C ILE A 54 -7.09 12.20 -6.66
N PRO A 55 -8.25 12.25 -7.34
CA PRO A 55 -8.51 13.24 -8.37
C PRO A 55 -8.32 14.66 -7.81
N ARG A 56 -7.65 15.54 -8.57
CA ARG A 56 -7.35 16.90 -8.10
C ARG A 56 -8.61 17.64 -7.64
N GLY A 57 -9.73 17.46 -8.35
CA GLY A 57 -11.01 18.08 -7.99
C GLY A 57 -11.48 17.77 -6.56
N SER A 58 -11.12 16.61 -5.99
CA SER A 58 -11.51 16.21 -4.63
C SER A 58 -10.96 17.13 -3.54
N TYR A 59 -9.81 17.78 -3.78
CA TYR A 59 -9.22 18.72 -2.82
C TYR A 59 -9.59 20.17 -3.08
N ARG A 60 -10.33 20.45 -4.16
CA ARG A 60 -10.52 21.82 -4.63
C ARG A 60 -11.29 22.69 -3.63
N GLY A 61 -12.34 22.17 -3.00
CA GLY A 61 -13.10 22.94 -2.00
C GLY A 61 -12.29 23.30 -0.76
N ILE A 62 -11.44 22.38 -0.28
CA ILE A 62 -10.54 22.63 0.87
C ILE A 62 -9.48 23.68 0.51
N GLU A 63 -8.91 23.59 -0.68
CA GLU A 63 -7.83 24.50 -1.12
C GLU A 63 -8.34 25.88 -1.58
N GLU A 64 -9.54 25.96 -2.16
CA GLU A 64 -10.14 27.20 -2.68
C GLU A 64 -11.11 27.87 -1.68
N GLY A 65 -11.44 27.22 -0.56
CA GLY A 65 -12.26 27.80 0.52
C GLY A 65 -13.75 27.93 0.20
N THR A 66 -14.31 27.00 -0.57
CA THR A 66 -15.75 26.92 -0.89
C THR A 66 -16.47 25.92 0.00
#